data_AF-S6U004-F1
#
_entry.id   AF-S6U004-F1
#
_cell.length_a   1.000
_cell.length_b   1.000
_cell.length_c   1.000
_cell.angle_alpha   90.00
_cell.angle_beta   90.00
_cell.angle_gamma   90.00
#
_symmetry.space_group_name_H-M   'P 1'
#
loop_
_entity.id
_entity.type
_entity.pdbx_description
1 polymer ?
#
loop_
_entity_poly.entity_id
_entity_poly.type
_entity_poly.pdbx_seq_one_letter_code
_entity_poly.pdbx_strand_id
1 'polypeptide(L)'
;IVLDGMQGGTAATQEVFIEHVGIPILPAIPQAVQALQEMGMHRKVQLIVSGGIRNGADVAKAMALGADAVAIGTAALIALGDNHPRLDEELKKIGSAAG
;
A
#
# COMPACT_ATOMS: atom_id res chain seq x y z
N ILE A 1 -13.25 -5.92 3.61
CA ILE A 1 -12.52 -6.14 2.35
C ILE A 1 -11.25 -5.32 2.41
N VAL A 2 -10.13 -5.91 2.02
CA VAL A 2 -8.84 -5.20 1.89
C VAL A 2 -8.54 -5.09 0.40
N LEU A 3 -8.22 -3.87 -0.04
CA LEU A 3 -7.84 -3.56 -1.41
C LEU A 3 -6.41 -3.02 -1.43
N ASP A 4 -5.50 -3.78 -2.01
CA ASP A 4 -4.10 -3.43 -2.12
C ASP A 4 -3.78 -2.92 -3.53
N GLY A 5 -3.21 -1.73 -3.60
CA GLY A 5 -2.75 -1.17 -4.87
C GLY A 5 -1.40 -1.74 -5.28
N MET A 6 -1.05 -1.57 -6.57
CA MET A 6 0.23 -2.04 -7.13
C MET A 6 1.47 -1.50 -6.39
N GLN A 7 1.32 -0.40 -5.66
CA GLN A 7 2.39 0.30 -4.94
C GLN A 7 2.67 -0.35 -3.55
N GLY A 8 2.22 -1.58 -3.34
CA GLY A 8 2.55 -2.36 -2.16
C GLY A 8 4.02 -2.79 -2.17
N GLY A 9 4.67 -2.75 -1.00
CA GLY A 9 6.04 -3.23 -0.85
C GLY A 9 6.10 -4.75 -0.73
N THR A 10 7.22 -5.33 -1.18
CA THR A 10 7.57 -6.74 -0.94
C THR A 10 9.07 -6.88 -0.79
N ALA A 11 9.52 -7.77 0.08
CA ALA A 11 10.94 -8.03 0.29
C ALA A 11 11.54 -8.89 -0.84
N ALA A 12 10.73 -9.71 -1.50
CA ALA A 12 11.19 -10.64 -2.53
C ALA A 12 10.11 -10.88 -3.57
N THR A 13 10.35 -10.41 -4.79
CA THR A 13 9.55 -10.73 -5.98
C THR A 13 10.36 -10.41 -7.24
N GLN A 14 9.86 -10.83 -8.41
CA GLN A 14 10.42 -10.42 -9.69
C GLN A 14 10.05 -8.98 -10.04
N GLU A 15 11.00 -8.24 -10.61
CA GLU A 15 10.82 -6.84 -11.04
C GLU A 15 9.62 -6.66 -12.00
N VAL A 16 9.34 -7.65 -12.85
CA VAL A 16 8.17 -7.63 -13.74
C VAL A 16 6.84 -7.50 -12.98
N PHE A 17 6.74 -8.11 -11.79
CA PHE A 17 5.52 -8.00 -10.98
C PHE A 17 5.42 -6.66 -10.26
N ILE A 18 6.54 -6.09 -9.81
CA ILE A 18 6.56 -4.76 -9.17
C ILE A 18 6.12 -3.69 -10.17
N GLU A 19 6.70 -3.73 -11.37
CA GLU A 19 6.58 -2.63 -12.32
C GLU A 19 5.38 -2.76 -13.27
N HIS A 20 4.86 -3.97 -13.51
CA HIS A 20 3.89 -4.21 -14.60
C HIS A 20 2.58 -4.88 -14.15
N VAL A 21 2.38 -5.15 -12.87
CA VAL A 21 1.16 -5.82 -12.39
C VAL A 21 0.43 -4.98 -11.33
N GLY A 22 -0.89 -4.93 -11.47
CA GLY A 22 -1.81 -4.28 -10.53
C GLY A 22 -2.35 -2.94 -11.02
N ILE A 23 -3.12 -2.28 -10.16
CA ILE A 23 -3.75 -0.98 -10.41
C ILE A 23 -3.25 -0.02 -9.32
N PRO A 24 -2.90 1.24 -9.63
CA PRO A 24 -2.59 2.24 -8.61
C PRO A 24 -3.75 2.39 -7.62
N ILE A 25 -3.47 2.59 -6.33
CA ILE A 25 -4.52 2.49 -5.31
C ILE A 25 -5.61 3.55 -5.49
N LEU A 26 -5.25 4.81 -5.75
CA LEU A 26 -6.20 5.91 -5.83
C LEU A 26 -7.30 5.72 -6.91
N PRO A 27 -7.00 5.34 -8.16
CA PRO A 27 -8.03 5.03 -9.15
C PRO A 27 -8.78 3.70 -8.91
N ALA A 28 -8.24 2.80 -8.08
CA ALA A 28 -8.91 1.54 -7.73
C ALA A 28 -10.03 1.74 -6.69
N ILE A 29 -9.88 2.71 -5.76
CA ILE A 29 -10.84 2.93 -4.66
C ILE A 29 -12.26 3.22 -5.19
N PRO A 30 -12.48 4.18 -6.11
CA PRO A 30 -13.83 4.47 -6.60
C PRO A 30 -14.50 3.27 -7.28
N GLN A 31 -13.72 2.44 -8.00
CA GLN A 31 -14.23 1.24 -8.65
C GLN A 31 -14.69 0.19 -7.62
N ALA A 32 -13.91 -0.01 -6.56
CA ALA A 32 -14.30 -0.89 -5.47
C ALA A 32 -15.53 -0.37 -4.72
N VAL A 33 -15.61 0.95 -4.48
CA VAL A 33 -16.78 1.58 -3.86
C VAL A 33 -18.02 1.38 -4.73
N GLN A 34 -17.93 1.61 -6.05
CA GLN A 34 -19.03 1.40 -6.98
C GLN A 34 -19.50 -0.06 -6.98
N ALA A 35 -18.58 -1.02 -7.06
CA ALA A 35 -18.93 -2.44 -6.99
C ALA A 35 -19.65 -2.80 -5.68
N LEU A 36 -19.20 -2.25 -4.54
CA LEU A 36 -19.88 -2.44 -3.27
C LEU A 36 -21.27 -1.80 -3.22
N GLN A 37 -21.47 -0.67 -3.88
CA GLN A 37 -22.79 -0.04 -4.00
C GLN A 37 -23.74 -0.88 -4.84
N GLU A 38 -23.29 -1.38 -5.99
CA GLU A 38 -24.08 -2.24 -6.89
C GLU A 38 -24.51 -3.55 -6.20
N MET A 39 -23.65 -4.11 -5.33
CA MET A 39 -23.97 -5.29 -4.52
C MET A 39 -24.82 -4.96 -3.27
N GLY A 40 -25.14 -3.69 -3.00
CA GLY A 40 -25.84 -3.26 -1.79
C GLY A 40 -25.05 -3.51 -0.50
N MET A 41 -23.73 -3.59 -0.59
CA MET A 41 -22.78 -3.86 0.50
C MET A 41 -21.99 -2.64 0.96
N HIS A 42 -22.11 -1.51 0.26
CA HIS A 42 -21.47 -0.26 0.63
C HIS A 42 -21.85 0.13 2.08
N ARG A 43 -20.84 0.40 2.90
CA ARG A 43 -20.94 0.69 4.35
C ARG A 43 -21.55 -0.41 5.22
N LYS A 44 -21.88 -1.59 4.66
CA LYS A 44 -22.14 -2.82 5.44
C LYS A 44 -20.87 -3.61 5.67
N VAL A 45 -19.95 -3.53 4.70
CA VAL A 45 -18.60 -4.07 4.80
C VAL A 45 -17.61 -2.92 4.73
N GLN A 46 -16.58 -2.96 5.58
CA GLN A 46 -15.51 -1.98 5.57
C GLN A 46 -14.56 -2.21 4.38
N LEU A 47 -14.23 -1.13 3.67
CA LEU A 47 -13.20 -1.08 2.64
C LEU A 47 -11.91 -0.51 3.24
N ILE A 48 -10.96 -1.40 3.51
CA ILE A 48 -9.62 -1.05 3.97
C ILE A 48 -8.72 -0.99 2.74
N VAL A 49 -7.88 0.04 2.64
CA VAL A 49 -7.01 0.23 1.47
C VAL A 49 -5.55 0.30 1.87
N SER A 50 -4.67 -0.17 0.99
CA SER A 50 -3.21 -0.08 1.18
C SER A 50 -2.47 0.08 -0.15
N GLY A 51 -1.16 0.34 -0.07
CA GLY A 51 -0.27 0.53 -1.22
C GLY A 51 0.07 2.00 -1.47
N GLY A 52 1.36 2.35 -1.45
CA GLY A 52 1.85 3.68 -1.81
C GLY A 52 1.46 4.86 -0.90
N ILE A 53 0.88 4.61 0.27
CA ILE A 53 0.49 5.64 1.24
C ILE A 53 1.73 6.12 2.00
N ARG A 54 2.07 7.40 1.88
CA ARG A 54 3.33 7.95 2.44
C ARG A 54 3.12 9.01 3.50
N ASN A 55 1.99 9.70 3.49
CA ASN A 55 1.72 10.83 4.38
C ASN A 55 0.21 11.00 4.64
N GLY A 56 -0.12 11.94 5.53
CA GLY A 56 -1.52 12.22 5.89
C GLY A 56 -2.38 12.73 4.71
N ALA A 57 -1.80 13.39 3.70
CA ALA A 57 -2.55 13.83 2.54
C ALA A 57 -2.97 12.66 1.65
N ASP A 58 -2.14 11.62 1.52
CA ASP A 58 -2.49 10.38 0.83
C ASP A 58 -3.64 9.66 1.56
N VAL A 59 -3.58 9.60 2.90
CA VAL A 59 -4.66 9.05 3.74
C VAL A 59 -5.96 9.82 3.52
N ALA A 60 -5.91 11.16 3.58
CA ALA A 60 -7.09 12.00 3.41
C ALA A 60 -7.74 11.81 2.03
N LYS A 61 -6.95 11.72 0.96
CA LYS A 61 -7.44 11.42 -0.39
C LYS A 61 -8.11 10.05 -0.46
N ALA A 62 -7.47 9.01 0.10
CA ALA A 62 -8.02 7.66 0.10
C ALA A 62 -9.38 7.59 0.83
N MET A 63 -9.49 8.23 2.00
CA MET A 63 -10.76 8.32 2.74
C MET A 63 -11.81 9.11 1.97
N ALA A 64 -11.45 10.23 1.34
CA ALA A 64 -12.35 11.03 0.52
C ALA A 64 -12.88 10.26 -0.71
N LEU A 65 -12.09 9.33 -1.26
CA LEU A 65 -12.49 8.46 -2.36
C LEU A 65 -13.37 7.29 -1.91
N GLY A 66 -13.57 7.09 -0.60
CA GLY A 66 -14.53 6.15 -0.04
C GLY A 66 -13.95 4.98 0.75
N ALA A 67 -12.64 4.98 1.04
CA ALA A 67 -12.06 4.05 1.99
C ALA A 67 -12.58 4.31 3.42
N ASP A 68 -12.76 3.24 4.20
CA ASP A 68 -13.12 3.31 5.64
C ASP A 68 -11.87 3.38 6.53
N ALA A 69 -10.77 2.75 6.11
CA ALA A 69 -9.49 2.79 6.80
C ALA A 69 -8.32 2.64 5.81
N VAL A 70 -7.14 3.09 6.24
CA VAL A 70 -5.92 3.03 5.45
C VAL A 70 -4.84 2.28 6.22
N ALA A 71 -4.32 1.21 5.62
CA ALA A 71 -3.19 0.45 6.16
C ALA A 71 -1.87 1.02 5.62
N ILE A 72 -0.86 1.08 6.48
CA ILE A 72 0.49 1.53 6.14
C ILE A 72 1.51 0.41 6.43
N GLY A 73 2.46 0.21 5.51
CA GLY A 73 3.54 -0.76 5.64
C GLY A 73 4.89 -0.07 5.53
N THR A 74 5.36 0.16 4.30
CA THR A 74 6.66 0.79 4.00
C THR A 74 6.90 2.10 4.75
N ALA A 75 5.90 2.98 4.83
CA ALA A 75 6.05 4.24 5.58
C ALA A 75 6.33 4.00 7.08
N ALA A 76 5.73 2.96 7.68
CA ALA A 76 5.99 2.58 9.07
C ALA A 76 7.37 1.93 9.23
N LEU A 77 7.78 1.08 8.28
CA LEU A 77 9.12 0.46 8.29
C LEU A 77 10.23 1.51 8.17
N ILE A 78 10.08 2.48 7.27
CA ILE A 78 10.99 3.62 7.15
C ILE A 78 11.06 4.41 8.46
N ALA A 79 9.92 4.65 9.12
CA ALA A 79 9.91 5.33 10.42
C ALA A 79 10.65 4.54 11.52
N LEU A 80 10.70 3.21 11.42
CA LEU A 80 11.48 2.33 12.31
C LEU A 80 12.97 2.25 11.92
N GLY A 81 13.36 2.79 10.76
CA GLY A 81 14.75 2.86 10.30
C GLY A 81 15.17 1.77 9.31
N ASP A 82 14.23 1.15 8.60
CA ASP A 82 14.49 0.15 7.54
C ASP A 82 15.47 0.65 6.47
N ASN A 83 15.37 1.94 6.14
CA ASN A 83 16.23 2.62 5.18
C ASN A 83 17.49 3.27 5.81
N HIS A 84 17.81 2.98 7.07
CA HIS A 84 18.89 3.69 7.77
C HIS A 84 20.28 3.27 7.24
N PRO A 85 21.13 4.19 6.76
CA PRO A 85 22.41 3.86 6.10
C PRO A 85 23.39 3.01 6.93
N ARG A 86 23.38 3.19 8.26
CA ARG A 86 24.21 2.39 9.20
C ARG A 86 24.04 0.87 9.07
N LEU A 87 22.90 0.39 8.58
CA LEU A 87 22.59 -1.04 8.46
C LEU A 87 23.00 -1.62 7.10
N ASP A 88 23.26 -0.77 6.11
CA ASP A 88 23.44 -1.21 4.72
C ASP A 88 24.66 -2.14 4.53
N GLU A 89 25.79 -1.82 5.17
CA GLU A 89 26.98 -2.70 5.13
C GLU A 89 26.74 -4.07 5.77
N GLU A 90 25.91 -4.14 6.81
CA GLU A 90 25.58 -5.39 7.49
C GLU A 90 24.58 -6.22 6.69
N LEU A 91 23.54 -5.56 6.15
CA LEU A 91 22.53 -6.19 5.31
C LEU A 91 23.13 -6.77 4.02
N LYS A 92 24.10 -6.09 3.42
CA LYS A 92 24.83 -6.59 2.24
C LYS A 92 25.58 -7.89 2.51
N LYS A 93 26.08 -8.12 3.74
CA LYS A 93 26.77 -9.37 4.10
C LYS A 93 25.84 -10.60 4.07
N ILE A 94 24.54 -10.38 4.25
CA ILE A 94 23.51 -11.43 4.20
C ILE A 94 22.73 -11.44 2.88
N GLY A 95 23.20 -10.71 1.85
CA GLY A 95 22.55 -10.64 0.55
C GLY A 95 21.29 -9.79 0.51
N SER A 96 21.13 -8.87 1.47
CA SER A 96 20.03 -7.90 1.55
C SER A 96 20.56 -6.47 1.34
N ALA A 97 19.69 -5.47 1.44
CA ALA A 97 20.03 -4.05 1.37
C ALA A 97 19.06 -3.26 2.25
N ALA A 98 19.50 -2.09 2.73
CA ALA A 98 18.58 -1.16 3.38
C ALA A 98 17.55 -0.65 2.36
N GLY A 99 16.28 -0.56 2.73
CA GLY A 99 15.21 -0.16 1.81
C GLY A 99 13.91 0.16 2.52
#